data_AF-B8JBK6-F1
#
_entry.id   AF-B8JBK6-F1
#
_cell.length_a   1.000
_cell.length_b   1.000
_cell.length_c   1.000
_cell.angle_alpha   90.00
_cell.angle_beta   90.00
_cell.angle_gamma   90.00
#
_symmetry.space_group_name_H-M   'P 1'
#
loop_
_entity.id
_entity.type
_entity.pdbx_description
1 polymer ?
#
loop_
_entity_poly.entity_id
_entity_poly.type
_entity_poly.pdbx_seq_one_letter_code
_entity_poly.pdbx_strand_id
1 'polypeptide(L)'
;MTTWRIASDWHLAPGSPAVHGRLARAFLARARADGATVVLNGDAFDDLFTGGGRAEAAHPLVVAELEALGREGRLRRTRGNHDPGAGEERVVLEVPGTGRVLVAHGHAADPVNASALGRLGDGISRRFGRFGVVRGAAWFAEAAARALAEDWMVATFRRRCLAEVEREGFALGVFGHVHRAHLAPGDRYANAGSLHGEALEYLELGPRGPRLAVLRAGDLPDPGTAPAAKG
;
A
#
# COMPACT_ATOMS: atom_id res chain seq x y z
N MET A 1 -14.26 -8.41 18.56
CA MET A 1 -12.82 -8.70 18.36
C MET A 1 -12.35 -7.90 17.16
N THR A 2 -11.23 -7.20 17.28
CA THR A 2 -10.74 -6.30 16.22
C THR A 2 -10.23 -7.09 15.02
N THR A 3 -10.68 -6.70 13.82
CA THR A 3 -10.14 -7.18 12.55
C THR A 3 -9.37 -6.04 11.90
N TRP A 4 -8.19 -6.32 11.38
CA TRP A 4 -7.36 -5.35 10.66
C TRP A 4 -7.40 -5.66 9.17
N ARG A 5 -7.51 -4.62 8.35
CA ARG A 5 -7.33 -4.71 6.89
C ARG A 5 -6.14 -3.84 6.50
N ILE A 6 -5.14 -4.44 5.85
CA ILE A 6 -3.89 -3.80 5.49
C ILE A 6 -3.78 -3.81 3.97
N ALA A 7 -3.74 -2.64 3.36
CA ALA A 7 -3.58 -2.47 1.91
C ALA A 7 -2.42 -1.51 1.63
N SER A 8 -1.77 -1.64 0.47
CA SER A 8 -0.60 -0.87 0.07
C SER A 8 -0.64 -0.59 -1.43
N ASP A 9 0.24 0.29 -1.91
CA ASP A 9 0.58 0.41 -3.33
C ASP A 9 -0.64 0.63 -4.24
N TRP A 10 -1.48 1.61 -3.89
CA TRP A 10 -2.61 2.00 -4.73
C TRP A 10 -2.22 2.96 -5.84
N HIS A 11 -1.24 3.82 -5.56
CA HIS A 11 -0.71 4.83 -6.49
C HIS A 11 -1.83 5.64 -7.17
N LEU A 12 -2.84 6.04 -6.39
CA LEU A 12 -3.94 6.85 -6.92
C LEU A 12 -3.41 8.21 -7.37
N ALA A 13 -3.74 8.58 -8.59
CA ALA A 13 -3.33 9.80 -9.27
C ALA A 13 -4.48 10.31 -10.16
N PRO A 14 -4.45 11.57 -10.64
CA PRO A 14 -5.48 12.09 -11.56
C PRO A 14 -5.64 11.27 -12.85
N GLY A 15 -4.57 10.59 -13.29
CA GLY A 15 -4.58 9.73 -14.47
C GLY A 15 -4.92 8.26 -14.20
N SER A 16 -5.20 7.87 -12.95
CA SER A 16 -5.52 6.48 -12.63
C SER A 16 -6.83 6.04 -13.30
N PRO A 17 -6.95 4.77 -13.74
CA PRO A 17 -8.21 4.23 -14.23
C PRO A 17 -9.34 4.44 -13.21
N ALA A 18 -10.54 4.81 -13.68
CA ALA A 18 -11.67 5.08 -12.80
C ALA A 18 -12.01 3.88 -11.87
N VAL A 19 -11.76 2.66 -12.33
CA VAL A 19 -11.97 1.43 -11.54
C VAL A 19 -11.06 1.37 -10.30
N HIS A 20 -9.85 1.94 -10.35
CA HIS A 20 -8.93 1.98 -9.21
C HIS A 20 -9.52 2.78 -8.04
N GLY A 21 -10.02 3.99 -8.30
CA GLY A 21 -10.68 4.81 -7.28
C GLY A 21 -11.94 4.13 -6.71
N ARG A 22 -12.71 3.41 -7.55
CA ARG A 22 -13.86 2.63 -7.09
C ARG A 22 -13.47 1.45 -6.19
N LEU A 23 -12.42 0.70 -6.56
CA LEU A 23 -11.90 -0.40 -5.76
C LEU A 23 -11.40 0.08 -4.40
N ALA A 24 -10.57 1.13 -4.37
CA ALA A 24 -10.07 1.74 -3.14
C ALA A 24 -11.21 2.21 -2.23
N ARG A 25 -12.19 2.94 -2.79
CA ARG A 25 -13.39 3.37 -2.04
C ARG A 25 -14.15 2.16 -1.49
N ALA A 26 -14.41 1.14 -2.30
CA ALA A 26 -15.18 -0.02 -1.89
C ALA A 26 -14.46 -0.83 -0.80
N PHE A 27 -13.14 -0.95 -0.87
CA PHE A 27 -12.33 -1.53 0.20
C PHE A 27 -12.55 -0.79 1.53
N LEU A 28 -12.42 0.55 1.53
CA LEU A 28 -12.60 1.38 2.73
C LEU A 28 -14.04 1.31 3.27
N ALA A 29 -15.04 1.44 2.40
CA ALA A 29 -16.44 1.37 2.77
C ALA A 29 -16.80 0.00 3.38
N ARG A 30 -16.30 -1.10 2.80
CA ARG A 30 -16.48 -2.44 3.38
C ARG A 30 -15.78 -2.57 4.73
N ALA A 31 -14.54 -2.07 4.86
CA ALA A 31 -13.83 -2.10 6.14
C ALA A 31 -14.59 -1.35 7.24
N ARG A 32 -15.11 -0.17 6.89
CA ARG A 32 -15.92 0.64 7.78
C ARG A 32 -17.21 -0.07 8.20
N ALA A 33 -17.95 -0.63 7.25
CA ALA A 33 -19.18 -1.38 7.50
C ALA A 33 -18.95 -2.62 8.38
N ASP A 34 -17.84 -3.33 8.18
CA ASP A 34 -17.51 -4.57 8.90
C ASP A 34 -16.94 -4.32 10.31
N GLY A 35 -16.81 -3.07 10.74
CA GLY A 35 -16.18 -2.77 12.04
C GLY A 35 -14.65 -2.91 12.03
N ALA A 36 -14.00 -3.07 10.88
CA ALA A 36 -12.56 -3.29 10.78
C ALA A 36 -11.76 -1.99 10.94
N THR A 37 -10.52 -2.13 11.41
CA THR A 37 -9.51 -1.05 11.41
C THR A 37 -8.63 -1.19 10.18
N VAL A 38 -8.41 -0.10 9.46
CA VAL A 38 -7.60 -0.06 8.24
C VAL A 38 -6.18 0.43 8.56
N VAL A 39 -5.19 -0.26 8.01
CA VAL A 39 -3.83 0.28 7.86
C VAL A 39 -3.56 0.48 6.37
N LEU A 40 -3.35 1.72 5.95
CA LEU A 40 -2.81 2.01 4.62
C LEU A 40 -1.29 2.03 4.71
N ASN A 41 -0.67 0.99 4.16
CA ASN A 41 0.74 0.73 4.31
C ASN A 41 1.60 1.44 3.24
N GLY A 42 1.51 2.76 3.17
CA GLY A 42 2.22 3.59 2.19
C GLY A 42 1.68 3.46 0.76
N ASP A 43 2.02 4.47 -0.05
CA ASP A 43 1.73 4.58 -1.47
C ASP A 43 0.24 4.47 -1.81
N ALA A 44 -0.62 5.05 -0.97
CA ALA A 44 -2.05 5.13 -1.26
C ALA A 44 -2.34 6.13 -2.38
N PHE A 45 -1.56 7.21 -2.43
CA PHE A 45 -1.63 8.28 -3.43
C PHE A 45 -0.24 8.54 -4.02
N ASP A 46 -0.19 8.93 -5.29
CA ASP A 46 1.06 9.28 -5.97
C ASP A 46 1.38 10.78 -5.82
N ASP A 47 1.59 11.24 -4.59
CA ASP A 47 1.87 12.65 -4.30
C ASP A 47 3.21 13.11 -4.85
N LEU A 48 4.20 12.21 -4.90
CA LEU A 48 5.55 12.51 -5.36
C LEU A 48 5.56 13.00 -6.82
N PHE A 49 4.81 12.33 -7.70
CA PHE A 49 4.79 12.68 -9.12
C PHE A 49 3.67 13.64 -9.51
N THR A 50 2.58 13.70 -8.74
CA THR A 50 1.45 14.60 -9.04
C THR A 50 1.57 15.98 -8.38
N GLY A 51 2.30 16.07 -7.27
CA GLY A 51 2.38 17.23 -6.41
C GLY A 51 1.31 17.19 -5.29
N GLY A 52 1.70 17.61 -4.08
CA GLY A 52 0.91 17.41 -2.86
C GLY A 52 -0.56 17.79 -2.99
N GLY A 53 -1.44 16.86 -2.62
CA GLY A 53 -2.89 17.03 -2.54
C GLY A 53 -3.63 16.92 -3.88
N ARG A 54 -2.95 16.90 -5.04
CA ARG A 54 -3.62 16.73 -6.34
C ARG A 54 -4.15 15.31 -6.56
N ALA A 55 -3.41 14.31 -6.10
CA ALA A 55 -3.86 12.93 -6.11
C ALA A 55 -5.13 12.76 -5.28
N GLU A 56 -5.14 13.25 -4.04
CA GLU A 56 -6.31 13.22 -3.15
C GLU A 56 -7.51 13.96 -3.76
N ALA A 57 -7.29 15.16 -4.33
CA ALA A 57 -8.35 15.96 -4.96
C ALA A 57 -9.01 15.26 -6.18
N ALA A 58 -8.28 14.38 -6.88
CA ALA A 58 -8.84 13.60 -7.98
C ALA A 58 -9.71 12.42 -7.52
N HIS A 59 -9.62 12.02 -6.25
CA HIS A 59 -10.32 10.86 -5.70
C HIS A 59 -11.13 11.25 -4.45
N PRO A 60 -12.04 12.24 -4.52
CA PRO A 60 -12.70 12.82 -3.35
C PRO A 60 -13.55 11.80 -2.58
N LEU A 61 -14.11 10.80 -3.25
CA LEU A 61 -14.88 9.74 -2.60
C LEU A 61 -14.01 8.76 -1.81
N VAL A 62 -12.76 8.57 -2.20
CA VAL A 62 -11.78 7.79 -1.42
C VAL A 62 -11.40 8.59 -0.18
N VAL A 63 -11.07 9.87 -0.36
CA VAL A 63 -10.74 10.80 0.75
C VAL A 63 -11.86 10.85 1.80
N ALA A 64 -13.12 10.96 1.36
CA ALA A 64 -14.25 10.98 2.29
C ALA A 64 -14.36 9.71 3.16
N GLU A 65 -14.05 8.53 2.62
CA GLU A 65 -14.04 7.28 3.42
C GLU A 65 -12.82 7.22 4.36
N LEU A 66 -11.67 7.76 3.95
CA LEU A 66 -10.50 7.89 4.81
C LEU A 66 -10.77 8.81 6.00
N GLU A 67 -11.37 9.98 5.75
CA GLU A 67 -11.77 10.90 6.81
C GLU A 67 -12.81 10.28 7.74
N ALA A 68 -13.77 9.51 7.21
CA ALA A 68 -14.74 8.80 8.01
C ALA A 68 -14.08 7.76 8.94
N LEU A 69 -13.22 6.89 8.40
CA LEU A 69 -12.47 5.93 9.21
C LEU A 69 -11.54 6.63 10.21
N GLY A 70 -10.94 7.76 9.83
CA GLY A 70 -10.10 8.59 10.70
C GLY A 70 -10.86 9.14 11.91
N ARG A 71 -12.04 9.74 11.68
CA ARG A 71 -12.92 10.24 12.76
C ARG A 71 -13.39 9.14 13.70
N GLU A 72 -13.54 7.93 13.19
CA GLU A 72 -13.91 6.76 13.98
C GLU A 72 -12.71 6.12 14.72
N GLY A 73 -11.49 6.64 14.54
CA GLY A 73 -10.28 6.08 15.13
C GLY A 73 -9.86 4.74 14.53
N ARG A 74 -10.36 4.42 13.32
CA ARG A 74 -10.19 3.13 12.63
C ARG A 74 -9.30 3.22 11.39
N LEU A 75 -8.49 4.27 11.28
CA LEU A 75 -7.49 4.44 10.23
C LEU A 75 -6.10 4.62 10.83
N ARG A 76 -5.13 3.90 10.29
CA ARG A 76 -3.69 4.12 10.50
C ARG A 76 -3.02 4.21 9.13
N ARG A 77 -1.96 4.99 9.02
CA ARG A 77 -1.20 5.17 7.77
C ARG A 77 0.28 5.04 8.06
N THR A 78 0.99 4.34 7.18
CA THR A 78 2.45 4.45 7.09
C THR A 78 2.82 5.29 5.87
N ARG A 79 4.01 5.89 5.90
CA ARG A 79 4.59 6.61 4.76
C ARG A 79 5.15 5.61 3.73
N GLY A 80 4.88 5.85 2.46
CA GLY A 80 5.54 5.20 1.34
C GLY A 80 6.60 6.09 0.69
N ASN A 81 7.20 5.64 -0.41
CA ASN A 81 8.13 6.47 -1.18
C ASN A 81 7.41 7.48 -2.09
N HIS A 82 6.16 7.21 -2.50
CA HIS A 82 5.35 8.13 -3.29
C HIS A 82 4.54 9.10 -2.42
N ASP A 83 4.26 8.75 -1.17
CA ASP A 83 3.54 9.60 -0.21
C ASP A 83 4.28 9.75 1.14
N PRO A 84 5.50 10.33 1.15
CA PRO A 84 6.36 10.37 2.34
C PRO A 84 5.77 11.12 3.54
N GLY A 85 4.74 11.94 3.32
CA GLY A 85 4.01 12.69 4.36
C GLY A 85 2.72 12.01 4.85
N ALA A 86 2.36 10.82 4.34
CA ALA A 86 1.06 10.20 4.59
C ALA A 86 0.86 9.68 6.02
N GLY A 87 1.93 9.37 6.75
CA GLY A 87 1.81 8.79 8.09
C GLY A 87 3.14 8.43 8.74
N GLU A 88 3.05 7.49 9.69
CA GLU A 88 4.18 7.02 10.50
C GLU A 88 5.18 6.23 9.64
N GLU A 89 6.41 6.05 10.11
CA GLU A 89 7.35 5.15 9.42
C GLU A 89 6.88 3.69 9.43
N ARG A 90 6.31 3.28 10.58
CA ARG A 90 5.83 1.93 10.82
C ARG A 90 4.73 1.96 11.88
N VAL A 91 3.85 0.97 11.82
CA VAL A 91 2.80 0.72 12.80
C VAL A 91 3.05 -0.64 13.44
N VAL A 92 2.86 -0.73 14.75
CA VAL A 92 2.90 -2.00 15.49
C VAL A 92 1.48 -2.35 15.92
N LEU A 93 1.05 -3.57 15.62
CA LEU A 93 -0.26 -4.08 15.95
C LEU A 93 -0.15 -5.23 16.95
N GLU A 94 -1.04 -5.26 17.93
CA GLU A 94 -1.28 -6.43 18.77
C GLU A 94 -2.48 -7.19 18.18
N VAL A 95 -2.22 -8.36 17.59
CA VAL A 95 -3.24 -9.13 16.86
C VAL A 95 -3.55 -10.42 17.62
N PRO A 96 -4.80 -10.62 18.11
CA PRO A 96 -5.20 -11.86 18.75
C PRO A 96 -4.97 -13.07 17.83
N GLY A 97 -4.29 -14.09 18.34
CA GLY A 97 -3.96 -15.32 17.59
C GLY A 97 -2.69 -15.25 16.74
N THR A 98 -2.16 -14.05 16.48
CA THR A 98 -0.90 -13.87 15.73
C THR A 98 0.22 -13.31 16.62
N GLY A 99 -0.09 -12.39 17.53
CA GLY A 99 0.89 -11.69 18.37
C GLY A 99 1.24 -10.30 17.84
N ARG A 100 2.47 -9.85 18.12
CA ARG A 100 3.00 -8.54 17.69
C ARG A 100 3.28 -8.54 16.20
N VAL A 101 2.63 -7.67 15.45
CA VAL A 101 2.78 -7.54 14.00
C VAL A 101 3.40 -6.19 13.66
N LEU A 102 4.48 -6.21 12.89
CA LEU A 102 5.07 -5.02 12.27
C LEU A 102 4.36 -4.73 10.95
N VAL A 103 3.93 -3.49 10.73
CA VAL A 103 3.45 -3.02 9.43
C VAL A 103 4.32 -1.84 9.02
N ALA A 104 5.03 -1.99 7.89
CA ALA A 104 5.87 -0.94 7.33
C ALA A 104 5.86 -1.06 5.80
N HIS A 105 5.97 0.05 5.08
CA HIS A 105 5.85 0.01 3.61
C HIS A 105 6.98 -0.82 2.99
N GLY A 106 8.22 -0.64 3.47
CA GLY A 106 9.37 -1.47 3.11
C GLY A 106 10.37 -0.82 2.16
N HIS A 107 10.08 0.36 1.58
CA HIS A 107 11.00 1.04 0.64
C HIS A 107 12.43 1.27 1.18
N ALA A 108 12.60 1.38 2.50
CA ALA A 108 13.91 1.48 3.16
C ALA A 108 14.73 0.18 3.11
N ALA A 109 14.06 -0.98 3.02
CA ALA A 109 14.69 -2.29 2.88
C ALA A 109 15.10 -2.61 1.44
N ASP A 110 14.63 -1.84 0.44
CA ASP A 110 14.91 -2.06 -0.97
C ASP A 110 16.43 -2.00 -1.26
N PRO A 111 17.03 -3.03 -1.88
CA PRO A 111 18.44 -3.03 -2.30
C PRO A 111 18.83 -1.83 -3.17
N VAL A 112 17.94 -1.34 -4.03
CA VAL A 112 18.20 -0.20 -4.91
C VAL A 112 18.27 1.08 -4.09
N ASN A 113 17.23 1.40 -3.30
CA ASN A 113 17.21 2.60 -2.44
C ASN A 113 18.29 2.57 -1.34
N ALA A 114 18.69 1.39 -0.89
CA ALA A 114 19.79 1.23 0.06
C ALA A 114 21.19 1.43 -0.57
N SER A 115 21.31 1.47 -1.91
CA SER A 115 22.57 1.73 -2.60
C SER A 115 22.85 3.23 -2.74
N ALA A 116 24.13 3.63 -2.78
CA ALA A 116 24.51 5.03 -2.96
C ALA A 116 24.02 5.60 -4.31
N LEU A 117 24.05 4.78 -5.37
CA LEU A 117 23.53 5.14 -6.69
C LEU A 117 22.01 5.26 -6.70
N GLY A 118 21.29 4.36 -6.04
CA GLY A 118 19.83 4.43 -5.94
C GLY A 118 19.36 5.63 -5.13
N ARG A 119 20.04 6.00 -4.02
CA ARG A 119 19.74 7.24 -3.29
C ARG A 119 19.93 8.50 -4.16
N LEU A 120 20.96 8.51 -5.01
CA LEU A 120 21.21 9.62 -5.93
C LEU A 120 20.11 9.68 -7.01
N GLY A 121 19.74 8.53 -7.59
CA GLY A 121 18.64 8.41 -8.55
C GLY A 121 17.28 8.80 -7.96
N ASP A 122 17.00 8.40 -6.73
CA ASP A 122 15.80 8.79 -5.97
C ASP A 122 15.80 10.32 -5.74
N GLY A 123 16.91 10.90 -5.30
CA GLY A 123 17.04 12.35 -5.15
C GLY A 123 16.79 13.14 -6.44
N ILE A 124 17.28 12.64 -7.58
CA ILE A 124 17.03 13.24 -8.90
C ILE A 124 15.56 13.08 -9.29
N SER A 125 14.98 11.89 -9.09
CA SER A 125 13.59 11.58 -9.42
C SER A 125 12.62 12.42 -8.58
N ARG A 126 12.89 12.61 -7.29
CA ARG A 126 12.07 13.48 -6.43
C ARG A 126 12.16 14.95 -6.81
N ARG A 127 13.33 15.42 -7.27
CA ARG A 127 13.54 16.83 -7.61
C ARG A 127 13.02 17.19 -9.01
N PHE A 128 13.07 16.26 -9.96
CA PHE A 128 12.81 16.52 -11.37
C PHE A 128 11.76 15.60 -12.00
N GLY A 129 11.21 14.61 -11.28
CA GLY A 129 10.22 13.64 -11.79
C GLY A 129 8.88 14.25 -12.20
N ARG A 130 8.61 15.49 -11.81
CA ARG A 130 7.49 16.31 -12.33
C ARG A 130 7.63 16.71 -13.80
N PHE A 131 8.84 16.59 -14.37
CA PHE A 131 9.10 16.88 -15.78
C PHE A 131 9.05 15.58 -16.60
N GLY A 132 8.22 15.56 -17.65
CA GLY A 132 7.91 14.34 -18.41
C GLY A 132 9.12 13.61 -18.99
N VAL A 133 10.19 14.33 -19.36
CA VAL A 133 11.43 13.76 -19.92
C VAL A 133 12.23 12.98 -18.88
N VAL A 134 12.34 13.51 -17.65
CA VAL A 134 13.05 12.83 -16.55
C VAL A 134 12.24 11.63 -16.07
N ARG A 135 10.91 11.76 -16.03
CA ARG A 135 10.00 10.66 -15.71
C ARG A 135 10.16 9.49 -16.69
N GLY A 136 10.28 9.77 -17.99
CA GLY A 136 10.50 8.76 -19.02
C GLY A 136 11.84 8.04 -18.85
N ALA A 137 12.94 8.79 -18.69
CA ALA A 137 14.27 8.20 -18.55
C ALA A 137 14.44 7.37 -17.27
N ALA A 138 13.94 7.86 -16.13
CA ALA A 138 13.95 7.13 -14.86
C ALA A 138 13.13 5.83 -14.96
N TRP A 139 11.94 5.91 -15.55
CA TRP A 139 11.09 4.74 -15.77
C TRP A 139 11.76 3.68 -16.65
N PHE A 140 12.42 4.07 -17.75
CA PHE A 140 13.13 3.12 -18.61
C PHE A 140 14.31 2.45 -17.90
N ALA A 141 15.10 3.20 -17.15
CA ALA A 141 16.24 2.65 -16.40
C ALA A 141 15.79 1.71 -15.28
N GLU A 142 14.74 2.09 -14.56
CA GLU A 142 14.15 1.27 -13.51
C GLU A 142 13.50 0.01 -14.07
N ALA A 143 12.76 0.12 -15.18
CA ALA A 143 12.15 -1.02 -15.86
C ALA A 143 13.20 -2.02 -16.38
N ALA A 144 14.30 -1.54 -16.96
CA ALA A 144 15.38 -2.40 -17.43
C ALA A 144 16.13 -3.10 -16.27
N ALA A 145 16.41 -2.38 -15.18
CA ALA A 145 17.04 -2.94 -14.00
C ALA A 145 16.13 -3.97 -13.29
N ARG A 146 14.83 -3.67 -13.16
CA ARG A 146 13.84 -4.61 -12.62
C ARG A 146 13.73 -5.85 -13.51
N ALA A 147 13.60 -5.70 -14.83
CA ALA A 147 13.43 -6.84 -15.75
C ALA A 147 14.61 -7.84 -15.71
N LEU A 148 15.82 -7.39 -15.41
CA LEU A 148 17.02 -8.24 -15.37
C LEU A 148 17.29 -8.88 -14.01
N ALA A 149 16.78 -8.30 -12.91
CA ALA A 149 17.14 -8.68 -11.55
C ALA A 149 15.96 -8.80 -10.59
N GLU A 150 14.72 -8.84 -11.10
CA GLU A 150 13.49 -8.74 -10.30
C GLU A 150 13.46 -9.74 -9.14
N ASP A 151 13.68 -11.02 -9.43
CA ASP A 151 13.60 -12.07 -8.42
C ASP A 151 14.71 -11.97 -7.38
N TRP A 152 15.91 -11.56 -7.78
CA TRP A 152 17.01 -11.31 -6.84
C TRP A 152 16.73 -10.10 -5.95
N MET A 153 16.16 -9.03 -6.52
CA MET A 153 15.77 -7.83 -5.78
C MET A 153 14.67 -8.16 -4.77
N VAL A 154 13.62 -8.87 -5.19
CA VAL A 154 12.52 -9.30 -4.32
C VAL A 154 13.02 -10.23 -3.22
N ALA A 155 13.90 -11.18 -3.53
CA ALA A 155 14.50 -12.07 -2.54
C ALA A 155 15.35 -11.31 -1.52
N THR A 156 16.14 -10.34 -1.97
CA THR A 156 16.97 -9.50 -1.10
C THR A 156 16.13 -8.57 -0.22
N PHE A 157 15.10 -7.95 -0.79
CA PHE A 157 14.11 -7.16 -0.06
C PHE A 157 13.46 -7.98 1.05
N ARG A 158 12.93 -9.17 0.71
CA ARG A 158 12.30 -10.07 1.68
C ARG A 158 13.26 -10.46 2.79
N ARG A 159 14.50 -10.83 2.47
CA ARG A 159 15.53 -11.18 3.46
C ARG A 159 15.77 -10.04 4.45
N ARG A 160 15.85 -8.80 3.98
CA ARG A 160 16.06 -7.62 4.84
C ARG A 160 14.86 -7.31 5.72
N CYS A 161 13.65 -7.41 5.17
CA CYS A 161 12.42 -7.28 5.92
C CYS A 161 12.31 -8.33 7.03
N LEU A 162 12.62 -9.60 6.72
CA LEU A 162 12.65 -10.68 7.70
C LEU A 162 13.69 -10.44 8.80
N ALA A 163 14.88 -9.97 8.45
CA ALA A 163 15.91 -9.66 9.45
C ALA A 163 15.44 -8.57 10.45
N GLU A 164 14.64 -7.60 10.00
CA GLU A 164 14.03 -6.60 10.90
C GLU A 164 12.98 -7.24 11.83
N VAL A 165 12.08 -8.05 11.27
CA VAL A 165 11.05 -8.79 12.02
C VAL A 165 11.68 -9.67 13.11
N GLU A 166 12.74 -10.38 12.76
CA GLU A 166 13.47 -11.26 13.68
C GLU A 166 14.20 -10.49 14.76
N ARG A 167 14.96 -9.44 14.37
CA ARG A 167 15.73 -8.61 15.30
C ARG A 167 14.85 -7.94 16.36
N GLU A 168 13.65 -7.53 15.99
CA GLU A 168 12.71 -6.86 16.90
C GLU A 168 11.68 -7.80 17.55
N GLY A 169 11.75 -9.11 17.26
CA GLY A 169 10.91 -10.10 17.91
C GLY A 169 9.43 -10.03 17.52
N PHE A 170 9.10 -9.56 16.32
CA PHE A 170 7.72 -9.54 15.81
C PHE A 170 7.28 -10.92 15.33
N ALA A 171 6.05 -11.33 15.62
CA ALA A 171 5.51 -12.60 15.16
C ALA A 171 5.31 -12.62 13.63
N LEU A 172 5.00 -11.46 13.04
CA LEU A 172 4.80 -11.28 11.60
C LEU A 172 5.21 -9.86 11.19
N GLY A 173 5.81 -9.71 10.01
CA GLY A 173 5.94 -8.42 9.33
C GLY A 173 5.09 -8.37 8.07
N VAL A 174 4.35 -7.28 7.89
CA VAL A 174 3.50 -6.99 6.74
C VAL A 174 4.07 -5.80 5.98
N PHE A 175 4.41 -6.04 4.72
CA PHE A 175 5.09 -5.07 3.84
C PHE A 175 4.30 -4.76 2.57
N GLY A 176 4.71 -3.73 1.83
CA GLY A 176 4.23 -3.37 0.50
C GLY A 176 5.41 -3.24 -0.48
N HIS A 177 5.45 -2.17 -1.26
CA HIS A 177 6.55 -1.68 -2.10
C HIS A 177 6.90 -2.54 -3.33
N VAL A 178 6.94 -3.86 -3.19
CA VAL A 178 7.33 -4.77 -4.27
C VAL A 178 6.15 -5.21 -5.15
N HIS A 179 4.93 -4.73 -4.87
CA HIS A 179 3.71 -4.99 -5.66
C HIS A 179 3.43 -6.48 -5.91
N ARG A 180 3.83 -7.35 -4.96
CA ARG A 180 3.63 -8.81 -5.04
C ARG A 180 3.01 -9.28 -3.75
N ALA A 181 1.71 -9.59 -3.78
CA ALA A 181 1.06 -10.18 -2.62
C ALA A 181 1.72 -11.50 -2.21
N HIS A 182 1.92 -11.67 -0.91
CA HIS A 182 2.55 -12.88 -0.37
C HIS A 182 2.04 -13.19 1.02
N LEU A 183 1.62 -14.44 1.22
CA LEU A 183 1.37 -15.02 2.52
C LEU A 183 1.57 -16.53 2.41
N ALA A 184 2.41 -17.11 3.25
CA ALA A 184 2.65 -18.53 3.31
C ALA A 184 2.52 -19.05 4.75
N PRO A 185 1.96 -20.24 4.99
CA PRO A 185 1.91 -20.84 6.32
C PRO A 185 3.32 -20.96 6.94
N GLY A 186 3.45 -20.53 8.20
CA GLY A 186 4.73 -20.56 8.94
C GLY A 186 5.73 -19.47 8.56
N ASP A 187 5.44 -18.67 7.55
CA ASP A 187 6.28 -17.52 7.18
C ASP A 187 6.02 -16.34 8.11
N ARG A 188 7.10 -15.66 8.52
CA ARG A 188 7.03 -14.44 9.34
C ARG A 188 7.04 -13.16 8.49
N TYR A 189 7.02 -13.33 7.16
CA TYR A 189 6.87 -12.25 6.19
C TYR A 189 5.57 -12.40 5.42
N ALA A 190 4.84 -11.29 5.30
CA ALA A 190 3.71 -11.12 4.43
C ALA A 190 3.86 -9.82 3.61
N ASN A 191 3.24 -9.81 2.43
CA ASN A 191 3.13 -8.62 1.60
C ASN A 191 1.68 -8.41 1.19
N ALA A 192 1.18 -7.19 1.34
CA ALA A 192 -0.22 -6.85 1.11
C ALA A 192 -0.61 -6.87 -0.38
N GLY A 193 0.37 -6.84 -1.29
CA GLY A 193 0.12 -6.70 -2.72
C GLY A 193 -0.14 -5.26 -3.12
N SER A 194 -0.87 -5.07 -4.20
CA SER A 194 -1.13 -3.75 -4.78
C SER A 194 -2.52 -3.62 -5.39
N LEU A 195 -2.82 -2.41 -5.87
CA LEU A 195 -3.92 -2.15 -6.78
C LEU A 195 -3.42 -2.26 -8.22
N HIS A 196 -3.89 -3.26 -8.97
CA HIS A 196 -3.48 -3.46 -10.36
C HIS A 196 -4.64 -4.00 -11.21
N GLY A 197 -4.70 -3.53 -12.46
CA GLY A 197 -5.76 -3.89 -13.40
C GLY A 197 -7.16 -3.67 -12.82
N GLU A 198 -7.86 -4.78 -12.57
CA GLU A 198 -9.22 -4.78 -12.02
C GLU A 198 -9.30 -5.40 -10.61
N ALA A 199 -8.19 -5.42 -9.87
CA ALA A 199 -8.10 -6.04 -8.55
C ALA A 199 -7.34 -5.19 -7.53
N LEU A 200 -7.84 -5.20 -6.30
CA LEU A 200 -7.16 -4.66 -5.11
C LEU A 200 -6.84 -5.82 -4.17
N GLU A 201 -5.55 -6.07 -3.96
CA GLU A 201 -5.05 -7.06 -3.02
C GLU A 201 -4.84 -6.43 -1.64
N TYR A 202 -5.15 -7.18 -0.59
CA TYR A 202 -4.96 -6.72 0.78
C TYR A 202 -4.84 -7.89 1.75
N LEU A 203 -4.25 -7.63 2.92
CA LEU A 203 -4.13 -8.60 4.01
C LEU A 203 -5.22 -8.34 5.06
N GLU A 204 -5.87 -9.40 5.56
CA GLU A 204 -6.67 -9.32 6.77
C GLU A 204 -6.00 -10.04 7.93
N LEU A 205 -6.02 -9.42 9.10
CA LEU A 205 -5.54 -10.00 10.35
C LEU A 205 -6.65 -10.01 11.39
N GLY A 206 -6.85 -11.13 12.06
CA GLY A 206 -7.87 -11.26 13.10
C GLY A 206 -7.86 -12.64 13.76
N PRO A 207 -8.93 -13.01 14.47
CA PRO A 207 -8.99 -14.25 15.26
C PRO A 207 -8.81 -15.54 14.46
N ARG A 208 -9.03 -15.50 13.14
CA ARG A 208 -8.85 -16.63 12.22
C ARG A 208 -7.43 -16.73 11.64
N GLY A 209 -6.51 -15.89 12.12
CA GLY A 209 -5.17 -15.75 11.58
C GLY A 209 -5.09 -14.81 10.37
N PRO A 210 -3.89 -14.66 9.79
CA PRO A 210 -3.69 -13.85 8.59
C PRO A 210 -4.32 -14.50 7.36
N ARG A 211 -4.95 -13.70 6.49
CA ARG A 211 -5.32 -14.14 5.14
C ARG A 211 -5.01 -13.07 4.11
N LEU A 212 -4.66 -13.52 2.91
CA LEU A 212 -4.66 -12.66 1.73
C LEU A 212 -6.06 -12.65 1.12
N ALA A 213 -6.56 -11.46 0.80
CA ALA A 213 -7.85 -11.24 0.18
C ALA A 213 -7.71 -10.36 -1.06
N VAL A 214 -8.68 -10.49 -1.97
CA VAL A 214 -8.71 -9.74 -3.22
C VAL A 214 -10.11 -9.20 -3.42
N LEU A 215 -10.21 -7.92 -3.71
CA LEU A 215 -11.43 -7.27 -4.17
C LEU A 215 -11.33 -7.05 -5.68
N ARG A 216 -12.26 -7.61 -6.45
CA ARG A 216 -12.26 -7.47 -7.91
C ARG A 216 -13.30 -6.46 -8.37
N ALA A 217 -13.09 -5.88 -9.56
CA ALA A 217 -14.02 -4.92 -10.15
C ALA A 217 -15.42 -5.52 -10.34
N GLY A 218 -15.51 -6.81 -10.65
CA GLY A 218 -16.78 -7.54 -10.75
C GLY A 218 -17.53 -7.70 -9.41
N ASP A 219 -16.87 -7.47 -8.28
CA ASP A 219 -17.51 -7.45 -6.95
C ASP A 219 -18.10 -6.07 -6.61
N LEU A 220 -17.87 -5.05 -7.45
CA LEU A 220 -18.36 -3.70 -7.22
C LEU A 220 -19.83 -3.59 -7.65
N PRO A 221 -20.66 -2.84 -6.92
CA PRO A 221 -22.00 -2.52 -7.38
C PRO A 221 -21.92 -1.73 -8.69
N ASP A 222 -22.86 -1.99 -9.59
CA ASP A 222 -22.94 -1.30 -10.87
C ASP A 222 -23.03 0.22 -10.64
N PRO A 223 -22.29 1.03 -11.43
CA PRO A 223 -22.23 2.48 -11.25
C PRO A 223 -23.61 3.18 -11.33
N GLY A 224 -24.64 2.51 -11.87
CA GLY A 224 -26.02 3.01 -11.94
C GLY A 224 -26.95 2.62 -10.79
N THR A 225 -26.49 1.87 -9.78
CA THR A 225 -27.34 1.34 -8.68
C THR A 225 -27.14 2.03 -7.33
N ALA A 226 -26.51 3.21 -7.29
CA ALA A 226 -26.46 3.98 -6.05
C ALA A 226 -27.89 4.30 -5.57
N PRO A 227 -28.28 3.95 -4.33
CA PRO A 227 -29.55 4.37 -3.79
C PRO A 227 -29.56 5.91 -3.75
N ALA A 228 -30.64 6.52 -4.26
CA ALA A 228 -30.85 7.95 -4.17
C ALA A 228 -30.61 8.41 -2.73
N ALA A 229 -29.71 9.39 -2.56
CA ALA A 229 -29.51 10.02 -1.27
C ALA A 229 -30.88 10.53 -0.79
N LYS A 230 -31.37 9.98 0.33
CA LYS A 230 -32.50 10.59 1.01
C LYS A 230 -32.01 11.94 1.52
N GLY A 231 -32.57 13.01 0.95
CA GLY A 231 -32.34 14.39 1.38
C GLY A 231 -32.93 14.70 2.75
#